data_AF-A0A523BLB4-F1
#
_entry.id   AF-A0A523BLB4-F1
#
_cell.length_a   1.000
_cell.length_b   1.000
_cell.length_c   1.000
_cell.angle_alpha   90.00
_cell.angle_beta   90.00
_cell.angle_gamma   90.00
#
_symmetry.space_group_name_H-M   'P 1'
#
loop_
_entity.id
_entity.type
_entity.pdbx_description
1 polymer ?
#
loop_
_entity_poly.entity_id
_entity_poly.type
_entity_poly.pdbx_seq_one_letter_code
_entity_poly.pdbx_strand_id
1 'polypeptide(L)'
;INGEADIVTGTRLKGKIMKGAMPWLHRYIGNPALTWLLNKFYHLGISDSQCGFRAMTKEALEKLDLRATGMDLATEILIKARQKGLRIKEVPISYYPRAEGARSKLRSFRDGWRHLKYMLLYTPKHLYIYPGFVMVVVGIILMIAAIFSITLGYSPGIHSSILGGMLTILGYNMVVLGALADAYLSWTAGTTTTRVTSMMMRLAGEKGAAIGVLLLAAGFAYLLFLFIQWVNSGFRYLPIRGQNMLALTALVLGIQTVIYSFILELVRRISSLSKISA
;
A
#
# COMPACT_ATOMS: atom_id res chain seq x y z
N ILE A 1 11.24 -34.27 6.02
CA ILE A 1 11.68 -35.51 6.70
C ILE A 1 12.21 -35.20 8.12
N ASN A 2 13.06 -34.17 8.34
CA ASN A 2 13.55 -33.82 9.69
C ASN A 2 12.70 -32.80 10.48
N GLY A 3 11.50 -32.41 10.00
CA GLY A 3 10.64 -31.43 10.68
C GLY A 3 11.18 -29.99 10.78
N GLU A 4 12.29 -29.67 10.10
CA GLU A 4 12.98 -28.38 10.20
C GLU A 4 12.36 -27.23 9.39
N ALA A 5 11.54 -27.55 8.39
CA ALA A 5 10.88 -26.58 7.51
C ALA A 5 9.53 -27.12 7.06
N ASP A 6 8.57 -26.22 6.93
CA ASP A 6 7.24 -26.53 6.41
C ASP A 6 7.23 -26.37 4.88
N ILE A 7 8.09 -25.48 4.36
CA ILE A 7 8.32 -25.26 2.93
C ILE A 7 9.83 -25.16 2.67
N VAL A 8 10.31 -25.90 1.67
CA VAL A 8 11.67 -25.81 1.16
C VAL A 8 11.62 -25.28 -0.27
N THR A 9 12.37 -24.21 -0.54
CA THR A 9 12.53 -23.67 -1.89
C THR A 9 13.96 -23.85 -2.37
N GLY A 10 14.13 -24.25 -3.62
CA GLY A 10 15.43 -24.19 -4.28
C GLY A 10 15.87 -22.74 -4.45
N THR A 11 17.17 -22.48 -4.39
CA THR A 11 17.75 -21.18 -4.80
C THR A 11 18.78 -21.40 -5.89
N ARG A 12 18.54 -20.77 -7.05
CA ARG A 12 19.48 -20.81 -8.19
C ARG A 12 20.58 -19.77 -8.00
N LEU A 13 20.28 -18.66 -7.32
CA LEU A 13 21.22 -17.55 -7.14
C LEU A 13 22.32 -17.85 -6.10
N LYS A 14 22.04 -18.69 -5.10
CA LYS A 14 23.08 -19.23 -4.18
C LYS A 14 23.64 -20.58 -4.63
N GLY A 15 23.13 -21.13 -5.73
CA GLY A 15 23.56 -22.41 -6.31
C GLY A 15 24.45 -22.22 -7.54
N LYS A 16 24.40 -23.19 -8.47
CA LYS A 16 25.22 -23.16 -9.70
C LYS A 16 24.34 -22.97 -10.93
N ILE A 17 24.49 -21.84 -11.62
CA ILE A 17 23.77 -21.56 -12.88
C ILE A 17 24.68 -21.89 -14.06
N MET A 18 24.29 -22.90 -14.86
CA MET A 18 25.04 -23.30 -16.06
C MET A 18 24.99 -22.23 -17.14
N LYS A 19 26.01 -22.21 -18.02
CA LYS A 19 26.06 -21.29 -19.17
C LYS A 19 24.83 -21.51 -20.06
N GLY A 20 24.18 -20.42 -20.47
CA GLY A 20 22.95 -20.47 -21.28
C GLY A 20 21.67 -20.85 -20.53
N ALA A 21 21.73 -21.17 -19.23
CA ALA A 21 20.54 -21.60 -18.48
C ALA A 21 19.57 -20.46 -18.13
N MET A 22 20.09 -19.26 -17.88
CA MET A 22 19.29 -18.10 -17.50
C MET A 22 19.73 -16.85 -18.28
N PRO A 23 18.80 -16.11 -18.91
CA PRO A 23 19.12 -14.83 -19.53
C PRO A 23 19.75 -13.85 -18.55
N TRP A 24 20.73 -13.07 -19.01
CA TRP A 24 21.44 -12.09 -18.17
C TRP A 24 20.50 -11.15 -17.43
N LEU A 25 19.50 -10.60 -18.14
CA LEU A 25 18.49 -9.70 -17.59
C LEU A 25 17.73 -10.34 -16.41
N HIS A 26 17.40 -11.64 -16.50
CA HIS A 26 16.66 -12.32 -15.43
C HIS A 26 17.57 -12.63 -14.23
N ARG A 27 18.82 -13.01 -14.50
CA ARG A 27 19.78 -13.37 -13.46
C ARG A 27 20.20 -12.18 -12.60
N TYR A 28 20.46 -11.04 -13.22
CA TYR A 28 21.07 -9.89 -12.54
C TYR A 28 20.09 -8.77 -12.22
N ILE A 29 18.96 -8.68 -12.92
CA ILE A 29 18.00 -7.56 -12.74
C ILE A 29 16.64 -8.10 -12.30
N GLY A 30 15.98 -8.90 -13.14
CA GLY A 30 14.60 -9.33 -12.93
C GLY A 30 14.38 -10.11 -11.63
N ASN A 31 15.08 -11.24 -11.45
CA ASN A 31 14.91 -12.07 -10.25
C ASN A 31 15.40 -11.35 -8.98
N PRO A 32 16.56 -10.67 -8.96
CA PRO A 32 16.98 -9.91 -7.79
C PRO A 32 16.02 -8.78 -7.42
N ALA A 33 15.50 -8.00 -8.39
CA ALA A 33 14.58 -6.91 -8.12
C ALA A 33 13.24 -7.41 -7.56
N LEU A 34 12.65 -8.45 -8.17
CA LEU A 34 11.41 -9.05 -7.67
C LEU A 34 11.59 -9.67 -6.28
N THR A 35 12.73 -10.32 -6.05
CA THR A 35 13.05 -10.91 -4.74
C THR A 35 13.27 -9.83 -3.68
N TRP A 36 13.95 -8.75 -4.03
CA TRP A 36 14.13 -7.60 -3.14
C TRP A 36 12.79 -6.96 -2.76
N LEU A 37 11.89 -6.73 -3.72
CA LEU A 37 10.54 -6.20 -3.45
C LEU A 37 9.76 -7.13 -2.52
N LEU A 38 9.76 -8.44 -2.81
CA LEU A 38 9.05 -9.42 -2.01
C LEU A 38 9.61 -9.48 -0.57
N ASN A 39 10.93 -9.46 -0.42
CA ASN A 39 11.58 -9.37 0.89
C ASN A 39 11.26 -8.07 1.62
N LYS A 40 11.21 -6.94 0.91
CA LYS A 40 10.90 -5.63 1.50
C LYS A 40 9.46 -5.58 2.01
N PHE A 41 8.51 -6.14 1.25
CA PHE A 41 7.08 -6.05 1.55
C PHE A 41 6.63 -7.06 2.61
N TYR A 42 7.19 -8.28 2.56
CA TYR A 42 6.75 -9.41 3.37
C TYR A 42 7.80 -9.95 4.34
N HIS A 43 9.03 -9.40 4.37
CA HIS A 43 10.09 -9.84 5.29
C HIS A 43 10.37 -11.36 5.20
N LEU A 44 10.52 -11.88 3.98
CA LEU A 44 10.74 -13.30 3.73
C LEU A 44 12.19 -13.76 3.95
N GLY A 45 13.18 -12.91 3.66
CA GLY A 45 14.60 -13.24 3.82
C GLY A 45 15.13 -14.27 2.80
N ILE A 46 14.48 -14.41 1.65
CA ILE A 46 14.86 -15.39 0.61
C ILE A 46 15.76 -14.76 -0.46
N SER A 47 16.58 -15.59 -1.10
CA SER A 47 17.50 -15.20 -2.17
C SER A 47 16.93 -15.38 -3.57
N ASP A 48 16.01 -16.32 -3.80
CA ASP A 48 15.41 -16.55 -5.12
C ASP A 48 13.90 -16.81 -5.01
N SER A 49 13.11 -15.73 -5.10
CA SER A 49 11.64 -15.81 -5.04
C SER A 49 11.01 -16.53 -6.24
N GLN A 50 11.71 -16.56 -7.37
CA GLN A 50 11.19 -17.02 -8.67
C GLN A 50 11.54 -18.49 -8.94
N CYS A 51 12.15 -19.19 -7.99
CA CYS A 51 12.44 -20.61 -8.15
C CYS A 51 11.15 -21.43 -7.97
N GLY A 52 10.78 -22.18 -9.00
CA GLY A 52 9.61 -23.08 -8.97
C GLY A 52 9.89 -24.43 -8.33
N PHE A 53 11.16 -24.77 -8.07
CA PHE A 53 11.52 -26.05 -7.44
C PHE A 53 11.29 -25.97 -5.94
N ARG A 54 10.20 -26.56 -5.45
CA ARG A 54 9.76 -26.44 -4.07
C ARG A 54 9.17 -27.75 -3.57
N ALA A 55 9.34 -27.99 -2.28
CA ALA A 55 8.66 -29.05 -1.54
C ALA A 55 7.96 -28.43 -0.34
N MET A 56 6.79 -28.94 0.03
CA MET A 56 6.05 -28.51 1.21
C MET A 56 5.34 -29.71 1.84
N THR A 57 5.07 -29.64 3.14
CA THR A 57 4.29 -30.69 3.80
C THR A 57 2.81 -30.60 3.42
N LYS A 58 2.07 -31.70 3.62
CA LYS A 58 0.62 -31.72 3.34
C LYS A 58 -0.12 -30.68 4.21
N GLU A 59 0.27 -30.58 5.48
CA GLU A 59 -0.31 -29.64 6.43
C GLU A 59 -0.02 -28.18 6.03
N ALA A 60 1.17 -27.91 5.48
CA ALA A 60 1.51 -26.60 4.93
C ALA A 60 0.63 -26.28 3.72
N LEU A 61 0.46 -27.22 2.79
CA LEU A 61 -0.37 -27.04 1.60
C LEU A 61 -1.85 -26.76 1.96
N GLU A 62 -2.42 -27.55 2.87
CA GLU A 62 -3.80 -27.36 3.35
C GLU A 62 -3.96 -26.02 4.06
N LYS A 63 -2.97 -25.63 4.89
CA LYS A 63 -2.97 -24.31 5.52
C LYS A 63 -2.92 -23.19 4.51
N LEU A 64 -2.22 -23.30 3.39
CA LEU A 64 -2.03 -22.17 2.47
C LEU A 64 -3.31 -21.71 1.75
N ASP A 65 -4.33 -22.57 1.56
CA ASP A 65 -5.55 -22.28 0.77
C ASP A 65 -5.23 -21.53 -0.54
N LEU A 66 -4.39 -22.13 -1.39
CA LEU A 66 -3.87 -21.49 -2.60
C LEU A 66 -4.99 -21.27 -3.63
N ARG A 67 -5.06 -20.06 -4.21
CA ARG A 67 -6.09 -19.68 -5.18
C ARG A 67 -5.52 -19.34 -6.56
N ALA A 68 -4.23 -19.03 -6.66
CA ALA A 68 -3.60 -18.68 -7.91
C ALA A 68 -3.43 -19.91 -8.82
N THR A 69 -3.80 -19.76 -10.09
CA THR A 69 -3.70 -20.81 -11.12
C THR A 69 -2.55 -20.60 -12.10
N GLY A 70 -1.83 -19.47 -11.98
CA GLY A 70 -0.74 -19.07 -12.88
C GLY A 70 0.63 -19.06 -12.21
N MET A 71 1.60 -18.35 -12.81
CA MET A 71 2.95 -18.20 -12.22
C MET A 71 2.91 -17.46 -10.89
N ASP A 72 1.85 -16.69 -10.61
CA ASP A 72 1.66 -15.97 -9.35
C ASP A 72 1.56 -16.93 -8.15
N LEU A 73 1.25 -18.22 -8.38
CA LEU A 73 1.27 -19.28 -7.38
C LEU A 73 2.61 -19.33 -6.63
N ALA A 74 3.72 -19.13 -7.35
CA ALA A 74 5.04 -19.10 -6.75
C ALA A 74 5.18 -17.94 -5.74
N THR A 75 4.51 -16.82 -5.99
CA THR A 75 4.53 -15.66 -5.09
C THR A 75 3.52 -15.85 -3.95
N GLU A 76 2.32 -16.36 -4.25
CA GLU A 76 1.27 -16.65 -3.26
C GLU A 76 1.77 -17.60 -2.16
N ILE A 77 2.42 -18.71 -2.53
CA ILE A 77 2.95 -19.69 -1.58
C ILE A 77 3.84 -19.00 -0.54
N LEU A 78 4.76 -18.14 -0.99
CA LEU A 78 5.72 -17.48 -0.11
C LEU A 78 5.05 -16.44 0.79
N ILE A 79 4.15 -15.62 0.22
CA ILE A 79 3.41 -14.60 0.96
C ILE A 79 2.55 -15.25 2.04
N LYS A 80 1.72 -16.23 1.67
CA LYS A 80 0.82 -16.91 2.60
C LYS A 80 1.56 -17.74 3.63
N ALA A 81 2.68 -18.37 3.26
CA ALA A 81 3.52 -19.07 4.22
C ALA A 81 4.01 -18.15 5.33
N ARG A 82 4.49 -16.96 4.97
CA ARG A 82 4.95 -15.98 5.94
C ARG A 82 3.83 -15.40 6.80
N GLN A 83 2.66 -15.14 6.20
CA GLN A 83 1.47 -14.67 6.91
C GLN A 83 0.95 -15.70 7.91
N LYS A 84 1.05 -17.00 7.58
CA LYS A 84 0.65 -18.11 8.44
C LYS A 84 1.76 -18.60 9.37
N GLY A 85 2.89 -17.89 9.44
CA GLY A 85 4.01 -18.23 10.32
C GLY A 85 4.73 -19.54 9.99
N LEU A 86 4.61 -20.03 8.75
CA LEU A 86 5.28 -21.25 8.30
C LEU A 86 6.79 -21.03 8.11
N ARG A 87 7.58 -22.05 8.41
CA ARG A 87 9.04 -22.04 8.32
C ARG A 87 9.48 -22.34 6.89
N ILE A 88 10.19 -21.38 6.29
CA ILE A 88 10.71 -21.46 4.91
C ILE A 88 12.23 -21.64 4.98
N LYS A 89 12.78 -22.66 4.30
CA LYS A 89 14.23 -22.83 4.09
C LYS A 89 14.60 -22.80 2.61
N GLU A 90 15.78 -22.26 2.31
CA GLU A 90 16.37 -22.29 0.97
C GLU A 90 17.43 -23.39 0.86
N VAL A 91 17.41 -24.13 -0.25
CA VAL A 91 18.46 -25.11 -0.58
C VAL A 91 19.11 -24.74 -1.92
N PRO A 92 20.44 -24.61 -2.00
CA PRO A 92 21.13 -24.35 -3.26
C PRO A 92 20.85 -25.45 -4.30
N ILE A 93 20.53 -25.05 -5.53
CA ILE A 93 20.29 -25.99 -6.64
C ILE A 93 21.14 -25.65 -7.86
N SER A 94 21.41 -26.67 -8.69
CA SER A 94 22.03 -26.52 -10.00
C SER A 94 20.97 -26.25 -11.06
N TYR A 95 21.11 -25.17 -11.83
CA TYR A 95 20.18 -24.77 -12.88
C TYR A 95 20.80 -24.98 -14.26
N TYR A 96 20.25 -25.95 -15.00
CA TYR A 96 20.72 -26.39 -16.31
C TYR A 96 19.97 -25.69 -17.45
N PRO A 97 20.59 -25.54 -18.64
CA PRO A 97 19.88 -25.09 -19.83
C PRO A 97 18.73 -26.03 -20.17
N ARG A 98 17.66 -25.48 -20.75
CA ARG A 98 16.57 -26.30 -21.28
C ARG A 98 17.08 -27.13 -22.46
N ALA A 99 16.47 -28.31 -22.65
CA ALA A 99 16.69 -29.11 -23.84
C ALA A 99 16.46 -28.27 -25.11
N GLU A 100 17.28 -28.51 -26.13
CA GLU A 100 17.19 -27.80 -27.41
C GLU A 100 15.78 -27.91 -28.00
N GLY A 101 15.24 -26.79 -28.48
CA GLY A 101 13.86 -26.71 -29.01
C GLY A 101 12.77 -26.39 -27.98
N ALA A 102 13.04 -26.46 -26.67
CA ALA A 102 12.06 -26.08 -25.66
C ALA A 102 11.86 -24.55 -25.60
N ARG A 103 10.80 -24.04 -26.24
CA ARG A 103 10.44 -22.62 -26.17
C ARG A 103 10.08 -22.21 -24.74
N SER A 104 10.53 -21.03 -24.34
CA SER A 104 10.13 -20.45 -23.07
C SER A 104 8.64 -20.11 -23.07
N LYS A 105 7.88 -20.70 -22.14
CA LYS A 105 6.48 -20.29 -21.86
C LYS A 105 6.39 -18.93 -21.14
N LEU A 106 7.54 -18.32 -20.83
CA LEU A 106 7.71 -17.09 -20.05
C LEU A 106 7.71 -15.85 -20.97
N ARG A 107 6.82 -14.90 -20.69
CA ARG A 107 6.75 -13.56 -21.28
C ARG A 107 7.24 -12.55 -20.25
N SER A 108 8.55 -12.30 -20.21
CA SER A 108 9.26 -11.62 -19.12
C SER A 108 8.59 -10.36 -18.58
N PHE A 109 8.16 -9.43 -19.43
CA PHE A 109 7.53 -8.18 -18.98
C PHE A 109 6.10 -8.39 -18.47
N ARG A 110 5.29 -9.17 -19.20
CA ARG A 110 3.89 -9.46 -18.81
C ARG A 110 3.84 -10.23 -17.50
N ASP A 111 4.75 -11.18 -17.32
CA ASP A 111 4.81 -12.02 -16.13
C ASP A 111 5.39 -11.23 -14.96
N GLY A 112 6.47 -10.47 -15.17
CA GLY A 112 7.03 -9.57 -14.16
C GLY A 112 5.99 -8.56 -13.66
N TRP A 113 5.20 -7.97 -14.56
CA TRP A 113 4.09 -7.09 -14.20
C TRP A 113 2.99 -7.81 -13.42
N ARG A 114 2.65 -9.05 -13.79
CA ARG A 114 1.65 -9.85 -13.06
C ARG A 114 2.10 -10.14 -11.63
N HIS A 115 3.36 -10.53 -11.45
CA HIS A 115 3.97 -10.73 -10.13
C HIS A 115 3.98 -9.44 -9.31
N LEU A 116 4.42 -8.33 -9.89
CA LEU A 116 4.43 -7.04 -9.22
C LEU A 116 3.02 -6.62 -8.81
N LYS A 117 2.06 -6.71 -9.72
CA LYS A 117 0.64 -6.44 -9.46
C LYS A 117 0.12 -7.31 -8.31
N TYR A 118 0.44 -8.61 -8.31
CA TYR A 118 0.05 -9.50 -7.22
C TYR A 118 0.66 -9.07 -5.89
N MET A 119 1.97 -8.79 -5.84
CA MET A 119 2.64 -8.31 -4.62
C MET A 119 2.02 -7.01 -4.08
N LEU A 120 1.70 -6.08 -4.98
CA LEU A 120 1.10 -4.78 -4.67
C LEU A 120 -0.34 -4.91 -4.18
N LEU A 121 -1.15 -5.77 -4.81
CA LEU A 121 -2.53 -6.04 -4.39
C LEU A 121 -2.60 -6.66 -2.99
N TYR A 122 -1.63 -7.49 -2.62
CA TYR A 122 -1.56 -8.12 -1.29
C TYR A 122 -0.77 -7.30 -0.26
N THR A 123 -0.31 -6.09 -0.62
CA THR A 123 0.34 -5.15 0.31
C THR A 123 -0.16 -3.70 0.13
N PRO A 124 -1.42 -3.41 0.53
CA PRO A 124 -2.00 -2.06 0.41
C PRO A 124 -1.20 -1.01 1.19
N LYS A 125 -0.56 -1.39 2.30
CA LYS A 125 0.26 -0.49 3.14
C LYS A 125 1.36 0.25 2.37
N HIS A 126 2.04 -0.42 1.45
CA HIS A 126 3.17 0.16 0.73
C HIS A 126 2.73 0.85 -0.55
N LEU A 127 1.61 0.43 -1.14
CA LEU A 127 1.09 1.04 -2.35
C LEU A 127 0.28 2.31 -2.08
N TYR A 128 -0.50 2.33 -0.99
CA TYR A 128 -1.47 3.37 -0.72
C TYR A 128 -1.16 4.15 0.56
N ILE A 129 -1.00 3.46 1.69
CA ILE A 129 -0.95 4.11 3.02
C ILE A 129 0.31 4.96 3.19
N TYR A 130 1.51 4.40 2.98
CA TYR A 130 2.76 5.15 3.13
C TYR A 130 2.92 6.31 2.15
N PRO A 131 2.77 6.14 0.83
CA PRO A 131 2.85 7.27 -0.10
C PRO A 131 1.75 8.30 0.18
N GLY A 132 0.54 7.87 0.51
CA GLY A 132 -0.55 8.76 0.89
C GLY A 132 -0.22 9.61 2.12
N PHE A 133 0.36 9.01 3.17
CA PHE A 133 0.79 9.73 4.36
C PHE A 133 1.89 10.75 4.06
N VAL A 134 2.88 10.38 3.24
CA VAL A 134 3.93 11.32 2.80
C VAL A 134 3.32 12.50 2.04
N MET A 135 2.36 12.25 1.14
CA MET A 135 1.68 13.31 0.39
C MET A 135 0.88 14.25 1.30
N VAL A 136 0.19 13.70 2.33
CA VAL A 136 -0.51 14.51 3.34
C VAL A 136 0.46 15.40 4.10
N VAL A 137 1.57 14.84 4.60
CA VAL A 137 2.56 15.59 5.38
C VAL A 137 3.21 16.68 4.53
N VAL A 138 3.67 16.35 3.31
CA VAL A 138 4.24 17.32 2.38
C VAL A 138 3.22 18.40 2.02
N GLY A 139 1.97 18.02 1.78
CA GLY A 139 0.90 18.94 1.44
C GLY A 139 0.61 19.96 2.55
N ILE A 140 0.52 19.49 3.79
CA ILE A 140 0.35 20.34 4.97
C ILE A 140 1.54 21.27 5.15
N ILE A 141 2.77 20.77 5.03
CA ILE A 141 4.00 21.59 5.12
C ILE A 141 3.99 22.71 4.09
N LEU A 142 3.62 22.43 2.83
CA LEU A 142 3.55 23.44 1.78
C LEU A 142 2.49 24.52 2.07
N MET A 143 1.32 24.13 2.60
CA MET A 143 0.28 25.09 2.97
C MET A 143 0.72 25.96 4.15
N ILE A 144 1.34 25.38 5.19
CA ILE A 144 1.86 26.13 6.33
C ILE A 144 2.99 27.07 5.89
N ALA A 145 3.93 26.59 5.08
CA ALA A 145 5.04 27.39 4.58
C ALA A 145 4.55 28.57 3.72
N ALA A 146 3.48 28.38 2.94
CA ALA A 146 2.85 29.46 2.18
C ALA A 146 2.16 30.51 3.08
N ILE A 147 1.54 30.08 4.19
CA ILE A 147 0.89 31.00 5.15
C ILE A 147 1.93 31.87 5.87
N PHE A 148 3.03 31.25 6.32
CA PHE A 148 4.09 31.94 7.08
C PHE A 148 5.18 32.57 6.19
N SER A 149 5.05 32.49 4.87
CA SER A 149 6.06 32.97 3.90
C SER A 149 7.48 32.47 4.22
N ILE A 150 7.61 31.20 4.61
CA ILE A 150 8.89 30.60 4.99
C ILE A 150 9.72 30.37 3.72
N THR A 151 10.90 30.96 3.63
CA THR A 151 11.80 30.83 2.48
C THR A 151 12.49 29.46 2.46
N LEU A 152 11.97 28.52 1.68
CA LEU A 152 12.56 27.20 1.45
C LEU A 152 13.41 27.21 0.17
N GLY A 153 14.37 28.15 0.07
CA GLY A 153 15.11 28.45 -1.17
C GLY A 153 14.27 29.11 -2.29
N TYR A 154 12.96 28.87 -2.29
CA TYR A 154 11.90 29.60 -2.99
C TYR A 154 10.89 30.10 -1.94
N SER A 155 10.23 31.25 -2.18
CA SER A 155 9.17 31.76 -1.30
C SER A 155 7.84 31.12 -1.71
N PRO A 156 7.29 30.17 -0.94
CA PRO A 156 6.06 29.48 -1.30
C PRO A 156 4.92 30.48 -1.44
N GLY A 157 4.31 30.51 -2.61
CA GLY A 157 3.20 31.41 -2.93
C GLY A 157 1.87 30.69 -3.03
N ILE A 158 0.93 31.29 -3.75
CA ILE A 158 -0.40 30.72 -3.98
C ILE A 158 -0.31 29.36 -4.68
N HIS A 159 0.56 29.22 -5.70
CA HIS A 159 0.75 27.95 -6.40
C HIS A 159 1.22 26.82 -5.49
N SER A 160 2.13 27.11 -4.55
CA SER A 160 2.59 26.14 -3.56
C SER A 160 1.48 25.73 -2.60
N SER A 161 0.60 26.67 -2.20
CA SER A 161 -0.56 26.36 -1.36
C SER A 161 -1.62 25.51 -2.07
N ILE A 162 -1.85 25.75 -3.37
CA ILE A 162 -2.76 24.94 -4.19
C ILE A 162 -2.21 23.51 -4.32
N LEU A 163 -0.92 23.38 -4.66
CA LEU A 163 -0.26 22.08 -4.72
C LEU A 163 -0.34 21.37 -3.35
N GLY A 164 -0.15 22.10 -2.26
CA GLY A 164 -0.27 21.57 -0.90
C GLY A 164 -1.66 21.01 -0.60
N GLY A 165 -2.72 21.74 -0.96
CA GLY A 165 -4.10 21.27 -0.83
C GLY A 165 -4.38 20.03 -1.68
N MET A 166 -3.95 20.02 -2.94
CA MET A 166 -4.10 18.87 -3.85
C MET A 166 -3.39 17.62 -3.33
N LEU A 167 -2.13 17.74 -2.89
CA LEU A 167 -1.38 16.64 -2.31
C LEU A 167 -2.03 16.12 -1.03
N THR A 168 -2.58 17.00 -0.20
CA THR A 168 -3.28 16.61 1.03
C THR A 168 -4.54 15.81 0.71
N ILE A 169 -5.38 16.29 -0.22
CA ILE A 169 -6.62 15.59 -0.61
C ILE A 169 -6.30 14.24 -1.25
N LEU A 170 -5.36 14.20 -2.21
CA LEU A 170 -4.94 12.97 -2.87
C LEU A 170 -4.34 11.98 -1.86
N GLY A 171 -3.47 12.45 -0.98
CA GLY A 171 -2.83 11.62 0.04
C GLY A 171 -3.86 11.05 1.01
N TYR A 172 -4.83 11.86 1.46
CA TYR A 172 -5.92 11.40 2.31
C TYR A 172 -6.77 10.31 1.64
N ASN A 173 -7.16 10.52 0.39
CA ASN A 173 -7.89 9.53 -0.40
C ASN A 173 -7.10 8.21 -0.54
N MET A 174 -5.78 8.30 -0.78
CA MET A 174 -4.93 7.12 -0.83
C MET A 174 -4.88 6.38 0.51
N VAL A 175 -4.74 7.09 1.64
CA VAL A 175 -4.74 6.45 2.96
C VAL A 175 -6.04 5.73 3.25
N VAL A 176 -7.19 6.35 2.96
CA VAL A 176 -8.51 5.73 3.17
C VAL A 176 -8.71 4.52 2.27
N LEU A 177 -8.44 4.63 0.97
CA LEU A 177 -8.53 3.51 0.03
C LEU A 177 -7.58 2.37 0.43
N GLY A 178 -6.39 2.72 0.90
CA GLY A 178 -5.41 1.77 1.45
C GLY A 178 -5.94 1.05 2.69
N ALA A 179 -6.61 1.76 3.60
CA ALA A 179 -7.24 1.17 4.78
C ALA A 179 -8.42 0.25 4.39
N LEU A 180 -9.24 0.65 3.43
CA LEU A 180 -10.34 -0.20 2.92
C LEU A 180 -9.80 -1.48 2.25
N ALA A 181 -8.76 -1.37 1.43
CA ALA A 181 -8.11 -2.51 0.79
C ALA A 181 -7.46 -3.45 1.83
N ASP A 182 -6.80 -2.89 2.85
CA ASP A 182 -6.20 -3.66 3.95
C ASP A 182 -7.26 -4.37 4.80
N ALA A 183 -8.40 -3.70 5.07
CA ALA A 183 -9.53 -4.31 5.74
C ALA A 183 -10.13 -5.45 4.90
N TYR A 184 -10.31 -5.24 3.60
CA TYR A 184 -10.80 -6.27 2.68
C TYR A 184 -9.88 -7.50 2.62
N LEU A 185 -8.57 -7.29 2.55
CA LEU A 185 -7.59 -8.37 2.60
C LEU A 185 -7.59 -9.09 3.94
N SER A 186 -7.72 -8.36 5.05
CA SER A 186 -7.80 -8.99 6.38
C SER A 186 -9.00 -9.92 6.49
N TRP A 187 -10.11 -9.53 5.86
CA TRP A 187 -11.35 -10.31 5.83
C TRP A 187 -11.24 -11.54 4.93
N THR A 188 -10.69 -11.40 3.73
CA THR A 188 -10.64 -12.48 2.72
C THR A 188 -9.44 -13.41 2.87
N ALA A 189 -8.27 -12.87 3.22
CA ALA A 189 -7.02 -13.63 3.35
C ALA A 189 -6.67 -14.00 4.80
N GLY A 190 -7.47 -13.56 5.78
CA GLY A 190 -7.24 -13.83 7.20
C GLY A 190 -5.97 -13.15 7.76
N THR A 191 -5.50 -12.09 7.12
CA THR A 191 -4.32 -11.35 7.56
C THR A 191 -4.66 -10.36 8.69
N THR A 192 -3.66 -9.97 9.46
CA THR A 192 -3.83 -8.89 10.46
C THR A 192 -3.88 -7.54 9.76
N THR A 193 -4.89 -6.74 10.07
CA THR A 193 -4.98 -5.34 9.62
C THR A 193 -3.81 -4.52 10.16
N THR A 194 -3.34 -3.55 9.39
CA THR A 194 -2.35 -2.60 9.85
C THR A 194 -2.88 -1.71 10.98
N ARG A 195 -1.96 -1.11 11.74
CA ARG A 195 -2.29 -0.20 12.85
C ARG A 195 -3.17 0.97 12.38
N VAL A 196 -2.86 1.57 11.22
CA VAL A 196 -3.62 2.67 10.63
C VAL A 196 -5.07 2.24 10.37
N THR A 197 -5.26 1.12 9.66
CA THR A 197 -6.59 0.57 9.37
C THR A 197 -7.37 0.25 10.65
N SER A 198 -6.72 -0.39 11.63
CA SER A 198 -7.38 -0.71 12.91
C SER A 198 -7.83 0.54 13.67
N MET A 199 -7.04 1.62 13.64
CA MET A 199 -7.39 2.89 14.26
C MET A 199 -8.57 3.55 13.53
N MET A 200 -8.52 3.60 12.20
CA MET A 200 -9.58 4.17 11.38
C MET A 200 -10.91 3.44 11.56
N MET A 201 -10.90 2.09 11.63
CA MET A 201 -12.10 1.31 11.92
C MET A 201 -12.65 1.55 13.32
N ARG A 202 -11.79 1.80 14.33
CA ARG A 202 -12.25 2.13 15.70
C ARG A 202 -12.90 3.50 15.78
N LEU A 203 -12.46 4.44 14.95
CA LEU A 203 -13.01 5.78 14.84
C LEU A 203 -14.20 5.85 13.87
N ALA A 204 -14.51 4.78 13.13
CA ALA A 204 -15.58 4.77 12.14
C ALA A 204 -16.98 4.97 12.78
N GLY A 205 -17.95 5.34 11.95
CA GLY A 205 -19.31 5.67 12.39
C GLY A 205 -19.38 7.04 13.05
N GLU A 206 -20.05 7.13 14.21
CA GLU A 206 -20.40 8.40 14.87
C GLU A 206 -19.18 9.26 15.21
N LYS A 207 -18.10 8.65 15.73
CA LYS A 207 -16.88 9.40 16.11
C LYS A 207 -16.20 10.03 14.89
N GLY A 208 -16.10 9.28 13.79
CA GLY A 208 -15.50 9.72 12.55
C GLY A 208 -16.34 10.79 11.87
N ALA A 209 -17.67 10.61 11.86
CA ALA A 209 -18.61 11.62 11.39
C ALA A 209 -18.48 12.91 12.21
N ALA A 210 -18.39 12.82 13.54
CA ALA A 210 -18.18 13.99 14.40
C ALA A 210 -16.86 14.72 14.08
N ILE A 211 -15.75 13.99 13.89
CA ILE A 211 -14.47 14.58 13.47
C ILE A 211 -14.62 15.30 12.12
N GLY A 212 -15.29 14.68 11.16
CA GLY A 212 -15.53 15.27 9.84
C GLY A 212 -16.38 16.54 9.91
N VAL A 213 -17.45 16.54 10.71
CA VAL A 213 -18.31 17.71 10.94
C VAL A 213 -17.55 18.84 11.63
N LEU A 214 -16.73 18.54 12.64
CA LEU A 214 -15.89 19.54 13.31
C LEU A 214 -14.89 20.17 12.34
N LEU A 215 -14.25 19.37 11.49
CA LEU A 215 -13.32 19.86 10.48
C LEU A 215 -14.01 20.73 9.43
N LEU A 216 -15.22 20.34 9.00
CA LEU A 216 -16.06 21.12 8.09
C LEU A 216 -16.46 22.45 8.73
N ALA A 217 -16.95 22.44 9.97
CA ALA A 217 -17.33 23.63 10.72
C ALA A 217 -16.14 24.59 10.90
N ALA A 218 -14.95 24.06 11.24
CA ALA A 218 -13.73 24.86 11.36
C ALA A 218 -13.32 25.49 10.02
N GLY A 219 -13.35 24.72 8.93
CA GLY A 219 -13.07 25.21 7.58
C GLY A 219 -14.06 26.30 7.14
N PHE A 220 -15.34 26.10 7.41
CA PHE A 220 -16.40 27.07 7.09
C PHE A 220 -16.25 28.36 7.92
N ALA A 221 -16.03 28.24 9.23
CA ALA A 221 -15.85 29.39 10.11
C ALA A 221 -14.64 30.23 9.70
N TYR A 222 -13.53 29.58 9.33
CA TYR A 222 -12.34 30.29 8.86
C TYR A 222 -12.58 30.96 7.49
N LEU A 223 -13.26 30.28 6.55
CA LEU A 223 -13.64 30.89 5.27
C LEU A 223 -14.57 32.10 5.47
N LEU A 224 -15.55 31.98 6.36
CA LEU A 224 -16.47 33.06 6.70
C LEU A 224 -15.75 34.24 7.34
N PHE A 225 -14.79 33.99 8.23
CA PHE A 225 -13.92 35.02 8.80
C PHE A 225 -13.16 35.78 7.72
N LEU A 226 -12.53 35.07 6.77
CA LEU A 226 -11.82 35.69 5.65
C LEU A 226 -12.75 36.48 4.72
N PHE A 227 -13.98 35.99 4.52
CA PHE A 227 -15.00 36.71 3.76
C PHE A 227 -15.43 38.01 4.43
N ILE A 228 -15.69 37.98 5.74
CA ILE A 228 -16.05 39.17 6.53
C ILE A 228 -14.91 40.19 6.49
N GLN A 229 -13.65 39.75 6.60
CA GLN A 229 -12.50 40.66 6.45
C GLN A 229 -12.46 41.32 5.07
N TRP A 230 -12.69 40.56 3.99
CA TRP A 230 -12.73 41.11 2.64
C TRP A 230 -13.84 42.16 2.47
N VAL A 231 -15.05 41.88 2.98
CA VAL A 231 -16.18 42.84 2.98
C VAL A 231 -15.84 44.10 3.77
N ASN A 232 -15.33 43.95 5.00
CA ASN A 232 -14.95 45.08 5.85
C ASN A 232 -13.81 45.92 5.28
N SER A 233 -13.00 45.33 4.41
CA SER A 233 -11.93 46.03 3.69
C SER A 233 -12.44 46.91 2.53
N GLY A 234 -13.76 46.98 2.33
CA GLY A 234 -14.37 47.66 1.17
C GLY A 234 -14.07 46.95 -0.14
N PHE A 235 -13.93 45.61 -0.09
CA PHE A 235 -13.57 44.75 -1.22
C PHE A 235 -12.16 45.00 -1.80
N ARG A 236 -11.29 45.73 -1.09
CA ARG A 236 -9.96 46.13 -1.59
C ARG A 236 -8.87 45.09 -1.33
N TYR A 237 -9.01 44.27 -0.28
CA TYR A 237 -7.99 43.30 0.13
C TYR A 237 -8.50 41.87 0.03
N LEU A 238 -8.11 41.13 -1.00
CA LEU A 238 -8.29 39.68 -0.98
C LEU A 238 -7.45 39.07 0.16
N PRO A 239 -7.97 38.07 0.89
CA PRO A 239 -7.23 37.37 1.92
C PRO A 239 -5.83 36.96 1.45
N ILE A 240 -4.85 37.13 2.34
CA ILE A 240 -3.43 36.97 2.04
C ILE A 240 -3.13 35.57 1.47
N ARG A 241 -2.28 35.57 0.44
CA ARG A 241 -1.66 34.45 -0.27
C ARG A 241 -1.80 33.10 0.46
N GLY A 242 -2.66 32.22 -0.05
CA GLY A 242 -2.72 30.80 0.35
C GLY A 242 -3.56 30.45 1.59
N GLN A 243 -4.02 31.41 2.39
CA GLN A 243 -4.84 31.13 3.58
C GLN A 243 -6.19 30.46 3.23
N ASN A 244 -6.81 30.85 2.12
CA ASN A 244 -8.05 30.25 1.63
C ASN A 244 -7.89 28.75 1.32
N MET A 245 -6.71 28.31 0.89
CA MET A 245 -6.49 26.91 0.50
C MET A 245 -6.56 25.96 1.69
N LEU A 246 -6.12 26.39 2.87
CA LEU A 246 -6.26 25.58 4.09
C LEU A 246 -7.74 25.41 4.46
N ALA A 247 -8.52 26.49 4.40
CA ALA A 247 -9.96 26.47 4.66
C ALA A 247 -10.70 25.52 3.70
N LEU A 248 -10.44 25.67 2.40
CA LEU A 248 -11.05 24.85 1.36
C LEU A 248 -10.64 23.38 1.46
N THR A 249 -9.37 23.11 1.76
CA THR A 249 -8.89 21.73 1.98
C THR A 249 -9.57 21.11 3.19
N ALA A 250 -9.70 21.85 4.30
CA ALA A 250 -10.40 21.37 5.50
C ALA A 250 -11.87 21.07 5.23
N LEU A 251 -12.56 21.91 4.46
CA LEU A 251 -13.95 21.64 4.03
C LEU A 251 -14.07 20.33 3.24
N VAL A 252 -13.21 20.13 2.24
CA VAL A 252 -13.20 18.91 1.42
C VAL A 252 -12.90 17.68 2.27
N LEU A 253 -11.87 17.73 3.11
CA LEU A 253 -11.50 16.64 4.00
C LEU A 253 -12.59 16.35 5.03
N GLY A 254 -13.30 17.36 5.53
CA GLY A 254 -14.41 17.21 6.46
C GLY A 254 -15.55 16.39 5.86
N ILE A 255 -16.01 16.79 4.66
CA ILE A 255 -17.05 16.04 3.91
C ILE A 255 -16.59 14.61 3.62
N GLN A 256 -15.37 14.43 3.12
CA GLN A 256 -14.82 13.11 2.83
C GLN A 256 -14.72 12.24 4.08
N THR A 257 -14.29 12.80 5.22
CA THR A 257 -14.19 12.07 6.50
C THR A 257 -15.54 11.57 6.96
N VAL A 258 -16.61 12.39 6.84
CA VAL A 258 -17.97 11.95 7.16
C VAL A 258 -18.35 10.74 6.29
N ILE A 259 -18.23 10.86 4.96
CA ILE A 259 -18.60 9.78 4.03
C ILE A 259 -17.79 8.51 4.30
N TYR A 260 -16.47 8.63 4.43
CA TYR A 260 -15.58 7.48 4.66
C TYR A 260 -15.78 6.82 6.02
N SER A 261 -16.19 7.58 7.05
CA SER A 261 -16.49 7.01 8.36
C SER A 261 -17.65 6.02 8.31
N PHE A 262 -18.68 6.28 7.50
CA PHE A 262 -19.81 5.36 7.31
C PHE A 262 -19.41 4.13 6.49
N ILE A 263 -18.59 4.30 5.45
CA ILE A 263 -18.10 3.18 4.65
C ILE A 263 -17.22 2.25 5.49
N LEU A 264 -16.31 2.79 6.29
CA LEU A 264 -15.47 2.01 7.19
C LEU A 264 -16.28 1.28 8.27
N GLU A 265 -17.35 1.90 8.76
CA GLU A 265 -18.28 1.28 9.72
C GLU A 265 -19.04 0.11 9.08
N LEU A 266 -19.48 0.26 7.83
CA LEU A 266 -20.10 -0.82 7.06
C LEU A 266 -19.15 -2.00 6.90
N VAL A 267 -17.91 -1.76 6.47
CA VAL A 267 -16.88 -2.80 6.31
C VAL A 267 -16.60 -3.50 7.64
N ARG A 268 -16.48 -2.73 8.73
CA ARG A 268 -16.28 -3.26 10.08
C ARG A 268 -17.41 -4.21 10.48
N ARG A 269 -18.68 -3.81 10.26
CA ARG A 269 -19.85 -4.64 10.57
C ARG A 269 -19.88 -5.93 9.75
N ILE A 270 -19.64 -5.86 8.44
CA ILE A 270 -19.60 -7.04 7.57
C ILE A 270 -18.52 -8.03 8.04
N SER A 271 -17.32 -7.53 8.36
CA SER A 271 -16.22 -8.36 8.85
C SER A 271 -16.51 -9.05 10.19
N SER A 272 -17.38 -8.45 11.03
CA SER A 272 -17.78 -9.04 12.30
C SER A 272 -18.81 -10.15 12.13
N LEU A 273 -19.74 -10.01 11.17
CA LEU A 273 -20.76 -11.01 10.89
C LEU A 273 -20.17 -12.31 10.32
N SER A 274 -19.18 -12.20 9.43
CA SER A 274 -18.53 -13.40 8.86
C SER A 274 -17.71 -14.20 9.88
N LYS A 275 -17.26 -13.56 10.96
CA LYS A 275 -16.56 -14.26 12.06
C LYS A 275 -17.51 -15.02 12.98
N ILE A 276 -18.80 -14.70 12.94
CA ILE A 276 -19.84 -15.39 13.73
C ILE A 276 -20.36 -16.61 12.96
N SER A 277 -20.27 -16.62 11.63
CA SER A 277 -20.73 -17.70 10.76
C SER A 277 -19.70 -18.79 10.44
N ALA A 278 -18.46 -18.67 10.94
CA ALA A 278 -17.34 -19.58 10.69
C ALA A 278 -16.85 -20.19 12.00
#